data_AF-A0A7S1WES9-F1
#
_entry.id   AF-A0A7S1WES9-F1
#
_cell.length_a   1.000
_cell.length_b   1.000
_cell.length_c   1.000
_cell.angle_alpha   90.00
_cell.angle_beta   90.00
_cell.angle_gamma   90.00
#
_symmetry.space_group_name_H-M   'P 1'
#
loop_
_entity.id
_entity.type
_entity.pdbx_description
1 polymer ?
#
loop_
_entity_poly.entity_id
_entity_poly.type
_entity_poly.pdbx_seq_one_letter_code
_entity_poly.pdbx_strand_id
1 'polypeptide(L)'
;GMRTFIEALMTAYEVPRKEWVLGMSRLFLKAGQLQALEDMRSEGARPKTENLARIVSGIIRKRWGRAGNAVRLCNYIPRLVAEIRERKLRALRRFRAAARAVRLARALWRTVRERRLE
;
A
#
# COMPACT_ATOMS: atom_id res chain seq x y z
N GLY A 1 4.23 10.77 13.04
CA GLY A 1 3.68 11.39 14.27
C GLY A 1 3.21 12.81 14.02
N MET A 2 4.13 13.70 13.65
CA MET A 2 3.91 15.15 13.55
C MET A 2 2.82 15.59 12.55
N ARG A 3 2.70 14.94 11.39
CA ARG A 3 1.64 15.22 10.40
C ARG A 3 0.24 14.94 10.92
N THR A 4 0.07 13.87 11.70
CA THR A 4 -1.21 13.51 12.33
C THR A 4 -1.53 14.45 13.49
N PHE A 5 -0.50 14.91 14.21
CA PHE A 5 -0.66 15.94 15.24
C PHE A 5 -1.12 17.26 14.65
N ILE A 6 -0.50 17.73 13.55
CA ILE A 6 -0.90 18.97 12.89
C ILE A 6 -2.30 18.83 12.26
N GLU A 7 -2.63 17.69 11.64
CA GLU A 7 -4.00 17.42 11.20
C GLU A 7 -5.01 17.48 12.35
N ALA A 8 -4.67 16.90 13.50
CA ALA A 8 -5.51 16.94 14.69
C ALA A 8 -5.67 18.37 15.22
N LEU A 9 -4.58 19.14 15.27
CA LEU A 9 -4.59 20.52 15.74
C LEU A 9 -5.44 21.39 14.83
N MET A 10 -5.22 21.35 13.51
CA MET A 10 -6.04 22.11 12.55
C MET A 10 -7.52 21.74 12.61
N THR A 11 -7.84 20.46 12.85
CA THR A 11 -9.24 20.00 12.97
C THR A 11 -9.88 20.44 14.29
N ALA A 12 -9.12 20.45 15.39
CA ALA A 12 -9.64 20.82 16.71
C ALA A 12 -10.12 22.28 16.75
N TYR A 13 -9.47 23.13 15.94
CA TYR A 13 -9.76 24.55 15.80
C TYR A 13 -10.56 24.89 14.52
N GLU A 14 -11.16 23.88 13.88
CA GLU A 14 -12.07 24.04 12.75
C GLU A 14 -11.46 24.75 11.53
N VAL A 15 -10.12 24.78 11.40
CA VAL A 15 -9.44 25.40 10.26
C VAL A 15 -9.65 24.53 9.01
N PRO A 16 -10.33 25.05 7.97
CA PRO A 16 -10.66 24.26 6.79
C PRO A 16 -9.40 23.75 6.09
N ARG A 17 -9.41 22.49 5.63
CA ARG A 17 -8.26 21.84 4.96
C ARG A 17 -7.79 22.55 3.67
N LYS A 18 -8.61 23.46 3.12
CA LYS A 18 -8.27 24.29 1.94
C LYS A 18 -7.43 25.53 2.29
N GLU A 19 -7.28 25.82 3.57
CA GLU A 19 -6.63 27.05 4.07
C GLU A 19 -5.23 26.78 4.63
N TRP A 20 -4.83 25.51 4.68
CA TRP A 20 -3.52 25.12 5.14
C TRP A 20 -3.00 23.90 4.37
N VAL A 21 -1.68 23.84 4.21
CA VAL A 21 -0.98 22.77 3.51
C VAL A 21 0.20 22.33 4.35
N LEU A 22 0.31 21.02 4.57
CA LEU A 22 1.49 20.45 5.20
C LEU A 22 2.52 20.05 4.14
N GLY A 23 3.64 20.76 4.10
CA GLY A 23 4.83 20.38 3.34
C GLY A 23 5.58 19.21 3.98
N MET A 24 6.84 19.02 3.57
CA MET A 24 7.70 17.96 4.11
C MET A 24 8.03 18.18 5.60
N SER A 25 8.32 19.44 5.97
CA SER A 25 8.74 19.84 7.32
C SER A 25 8.02 21.06 7.88
N ARG A 26 7.29 21.80 7.03
CA ARG A 26 6.66 23.09 7.40
C ARG A 26 5.16 23.06 7.13
N LEU A 27 4.40 23.72 8.01
CA LEU A 27 2.99 24.02 7.83
C LEU A 27 2.88 25.38 7.14
N PHE A 28 2.18 25.41 6.01
CA PHE A 28 1.87 26.63 5.29
C PHE A 28 0.39 26.96 5.51
N LEU A 29 0.10 28.21 5.83
CA LEU A 29 -1.25 28.72 6.05
C LEU A 29 -1.52 29.84 5.06
N LYS A 30 -2.77 29.97 4.62
CA LYS A 30 -3.20 31.13 3.85
C LYS A 30 -3.18 32.39 4.72
N ALA A 31 -3.00 33.55 4.08
CA ALA A 31 -3.00 34.85 4.74
C ALA A 31 -4.28 35.04 5.59
N GLY A 32 -4.12 35.56 6.81
CA GLY A 32 -5.22 35.73 7.79
C GLY A 32 -5.36 34.59 8.80
N GLN A 33 -4.88 33.38 8.50
CA GLN A 33 -4.95 32.23 9.41
C GLN A 33 -3.75 32.12 10.38
N LEU A 34 -2.69 32.90 10.15
CA LEU A 34 -1.54 32.96 11.06
C LEU A 34 -1.90 33.70 12.36
N GLN A 35 -2.71 34.76 12.27
CA GLN A 35 -3.20 35.52 13.43
C GLN A 35 -3.97 34.59 14.37
N ALA A 36 -4.88 33.77 13.84
CA ALA A 36 -5.60 32.76 14.63
C ALA A 36 -4.66 31.77 15.35
N LEU A 37 -3.48 31.48 14.78
CA LEU A 37 -2.45 30.64 15.43
C LEU A 37 -1.62 31.37 16.48
N GLU A 38 -1.37 32.66 16.28
CA GLU A 38 -0.66 33.51 17.23
C GLU A 38 -1.54 33.87 18.43
N ASP A 39 -2.83 34.14 18.18
CA ASP A 39 -3.84 34.33 19.22
C ASP A 39 -3.99 33.04 20.05
N MET A 40 -3.93 31.86 19.43
CA MET A 40 -3.88 30.56 20.13
C MET A 40 -2.66 30.40 21.06
N ARG A 41 -1.49 30.91 20.65
CA ARG A 41 -0.26 30.86 21.46
C ARG A 41 -0.33 31.85 22.63
N SER A 42 -0.99 32.97 22.42
CA SER A 42 -0.96 34.13 23.33
C SER A 42 -2.09 34.12 24.35
N GLU A 43 -3.29 33.67 23.97
CA GLU A 43 -4.50 33.74 24.82
C GLU A 43 -4.87 32.42 25.49
N GLY A 44 -4.22 31.31 25.14
CA GLY A 44 -4.46 30.01 25.79
C GLY A 44 -5.84 29.41 25.51
N ALA A 45 -6.51 29.84 24.42
CA ALA A 45 -7.81 29.34 23.99
C ALA A 45 -7.77 27.82 23.82
N ARG A 46 -8.37 27.10 24.79
CA ARG A 46 -8.49 25.64 24.76
C ARG A 46 -9.54 25.25 23.72
N PRO A 47 -9.25 24.29 22.83
CA PRO A 47 -10.22 23.86 21.84
C PRO A 47 -11.38 23.12 22.53
N LYS A 48 -12.57 23.18 21.94
CA LYS A 48 -13.76 22.48 22.44
C LYS A 48 -13.46 20.99 22.62
N THR A 49 -13.73 20.47 23.80
CA THR A 49 -13.41 19.08 24.20
C THR A 49 -14.11 18.05 23.33
N GLU A 50 -15.29 18.37 22.79
CA GLU A 50 -16.05 17.51 21.88
C GLU A 50 -15.32 17.30 20.55
N ASN A 51 -14.64 18.33 20.04
CA ASN A 51 -13.88 18.26 18.80
C ASN A 51 -12.63 17.38 18.98
N LEU A 52 -11.94 17.50 20.12
CA LEU A 52 -10.81 16.64 20.47
C LEU A 52 -11.20 15.16 20.52
N ALA A 53 -12.31 14.82 21.18
CA ALA A 53 -12.79 13.43 21.27
C ALA A 53 -13.10 12.83 19.88
N ARG A 54 -13.71 13.62 18.98
CA ARG A 54 -13.99 13.21 17.60
C ARG A 54 -12.71 12.95 16.79
N ILE A 55 -11.69 13.77 17.00
CA ILE A 55 -10.40 13.62 16.31
C ILE A 55 -9.64 12.40 16.82
N VAL A 56 -9.57 12.22 18.14
CA VAL A 56 -8.90 11.07 18.75
C VAL A 56 -9.56 9.76 18.32
N SER A 57 -10.89 9.69 18.39
CA SER A 57 -11.63 8.50 17.91
C SER A 57 -11.41 8.23 16.43
N GLY A 58 -11.34 9.27 15.58
CA GLY A 58 -10.98 9.16 14.16
C GLY A 58 -9.56 8.63 13.94
N ILE A 59 -8.57 9.10 14.71
CA ILE A 59 -7.18 8.62 14.63
C ILE A 59 -7.09 7.15 15.06
N ILE A 60 -7.71 6.81 16.18
CA ILE A 60 -7.75 5.45 16.71
C ILE A 60 -8.37 4.51 15.65
N ARG A 61 -9.52 4.88 15.07
CA ARG A 61 -10.18 4.10 14.01
C ARG A 61 -9.29 3.88 12.79
N LYS A 62 -8.58 4.92 12.33
CA LYS A 62 -7.62 4.79 11.21
C LYS A 62 -6.45 3.87 11.55
N ARG A 63 -5.94 3.91 12.78
CA ARG A 63 -4.88 3.01 13.24
C ARG A 63 -5.35 1.55 13.27
N TRP A 64 -6.53 1.28 13.81
CA TRP A 64 -7.13 -0.05 13.80
C TRP A 64 -7.40 -0.55 12.37
N GLY A 65 -7.88 0.32 11.48
CA GLY A 65 -8.04 -0.02 10.07
C GLY A 65 -6.71 -0.42 9.40
N ARG A 66 -5.63 0.33 9.66
CA ARG A 66 -4.28 -0.01 9.16
C ARG A 66 -3.75 -1.32 9.75
N ALA A 67 -3.93 -1.55 11.05
CA ALA A 67 -3.53 -2.78 11.70
C ALA A 67 -4.29 -3.98 11.13
N GLY A 68 -5.62 -3.87 10.98
CA GLY A 68 -6.44 -4.90 10.35
C GLY A 68 -6.02 -5.20 8.91
N ASN A 69 -5.73 -4.17 8.11
CA ASN A 69 -5.22 -4.34 6.75
C ASN A 69 -3.83 -5.01 6.73
N ALA A 70 -2.94 -4.66 7.65
CA ALA A 70 -1.64 -5.30 7.76
C ALA A 70 -1.77 -6.79 8.10
N VAL A 71 -2.64 -7.16 9.06
CA VAL A 71 -2.91 -8.56 9.38
C VAL A 71 -3.50 -9.32 8.19
N ARG A 72 -4.48 -8.73 7.48
CA ARG A 72 -5.03 -9.31 6.26
C ARG A 72 -3.96 -9.53 5.19
N LEU A 73 -3.06 -8.55 5.02
CA LEU A 73 -1.95 -8.66 4.08
C LEU A 73 -0.99 -9.77 4.47
N CYS A 74 -0.58 -9.85 5.74
CA CYS A 74 0.29 -10.91 6.25
C CYS A 74 -0.33 -12.30 6.05
N ASN A 75 -1.65 -12.44 6.19
CA ASN A 75 -2.35 -13.69 5.93
C ASN A 75 -2.53 -13.98 4.43
N TYR A 76 -2.57 -12.95 3.58
CA TYR A 76 -2.74 -13.08 2.14
C TYR A 76 -1.43 -13.41 1.40
N ILE A 77 -0.32 -12.79 1.78
CA ILE A 77 1.01 -12.98 1.18
C ILE A 77 1.39 -14.47 0.99
N PRO A 78 1.29 -15.36 2.00
CA PRO A 78 1.69 -16.75 1.83
C PRO A 78 0.88 -17.47 0.75
N ARG A 79 -0.43 -17.18 0.64
CA ARG A 79 -1.30 -17.75 -0.40
C ARG A 79 -0.88 -17.27 -1.79
N LEU A 80 -0.63 -15.96 -1.92
CA LEU A 80 -0.16 -15.37 -3.17
C LEU A 80 1.18 -15.99 -3.62
N VAL A 81 2.12 -16.18 -2.70
CA VAL A 81 3.42 -16.79 -3.00
C VAL A 81 3.26 -18.25 -3.43
N ALA A 82 2.37 -19.02 -2.78
CA ALA A 82 2.06 -20.39 -3.18
C ALA A 82 1.50 -20.44 -4.61
N GLU A 83 0.54 -19.58 -4.94
CA GLU A 83 -0.02 -19.50 -6.30
C GLU A 83 1.05 -19.18 -7.34
N ILE A 84 1.92 -18.19 -7.08
CA ILE A 84 2.99 -17.82 -8.00
C ILE A 84 3.95 -19.00 -8.22
N ARG A 85 4.31 -19.72 -7.15
CA ARG A 85 5.17 -20.92 -7.24
C ARG A 85 4.51 -22.00 -8.09
N GLU A 86 3.24 -22.29 -7.87
CA GLU A 86 2.50 -23.28 -8.68
C GLU A 86 2.40 -22.89 -10.15
N ARG A 87 2.14 -21.61 -10.46
CA ARG A 87 2.10 -21.12 -11.84
C ARG A 87 3.46 -21.32 -12.53
N LYS A 88 4.55 -20.99 -11.84
CA LYS A 88 5.93 -21.22 -12.33
C LYS A 88 6.21 -22.71 -12.54
N LEU A 89 5.83 -23.58 -11.60
CA LEU A 89 6.02 -25.02 -11.72
C LEU A 89 5.21 -25.61 -12.90
N ARG A 90 3.97 -25.17 -13.10
CA ARG A 90 3.15 -25.56 -14.25
C ARG A 90 3.79 -25.15 -15.58
N ALA A 91 4.30 -23.93 -15.67
CA ALA A 91 5.01 -23.46 -16.85
C ALA A 91 6.26 -24.32 -17.13
N LEU A 92 7.09 -24.58 -16.12
CA LEU A 92 8.29 -25.42 -16.25
C LEU A 92 7.96 -26.85 -16.68
N ARG A 93 6.88 -27.45 -16.14
CA ARG A 93 6.41 -28.78 -16.56
C ARG A 93 6.02 -28.80 -18.03
N ARG A 94 5.30 -27.79 -18.51
CA ARG A 94 4.93 -27.66 -19.93
C ARG A 94 6.16 -27.53 -20.82
N PHE A 95 7.13 -26.68 -20.45
CA PHE A 95 8.38 -26.54 -21.18
C PHE A 95 9.18 -27.85 -21.23
N ARG A 96 9.30 -28.56 -20.11
CA ARG A 96 9.98 -29.86 -20.07
C ARG A 96 9.28 -30.91 -20.93
N ALA A 97 7.95 -30.95 -20.90
CA ALA A 97 7.16 -31.86 -21.74
C ALA A 97 7.37 -31.56 -23.24
N ALA A 98 7.30 -30.29 -23.63
CA ALA A 98 7.56 -29.86 -25.01
C ALA A 98 9.00 -30.21 -25.45
N ALA A 99 10.00 -29.95 -24.60
CA ALA A 99 11.39 -30.29 -24.90
C ALA A 99 11.60 -31.81 -25.08
N ARG A 100 10.94 -32.64 -24.27
CA ARG A 100 10.96 -34.10 -24.43
C ARG A 100 10.28 -34.53 -25.72
N ALA A 101 9.11 -33.97 -26.04
CA ALA A 101 8.40 -34.27 -27.28
C ALA A 101 9.25 -33.93 -28.51
N VAL A 102 9.90 -32.77 -28.53
CA VAL A 102 10.82 -32.36 -29.61
C VAL A 102 12.01 -33.32 -29.73
N ARG A 103 12.59 -33.75 -28.61
CA ARG A 103 13.69 -34.73 -28.62
C ARG A 103 13.26 -36.08 -29.19
N LEU A 104 12.10 -36.60 -28.76
CA LEU A 104 11.55 -37.86 -29.26
C LEU A 104 11.21 -37.76 -30.75
N ALA A 105 10.57 -36.68 -31.18
CA ALA A 105 10.31 -36.42 -32.58
C ALA A 105 11.63 -36.42 -33.37
N ARG A 106 12.64 -35.66 -32.96
CA ARG A 106 13.95 -35.66 -33.64
C ARG A 106 14.59 -37.05 -33.71
N ALA A 107 14.48 -37.87 -32.66
CA ALA A 107 15.01 -39.23 -32.68
C ALA A 107 14.26 -40.12 -33.68
N LEU A 108 12.92 -40.07 -33.70
CA LEU A 108 12.09 -40.80 -34.66
C LEU A 108 12.33 -40.36 -36.11
N TRP A 109 12.52 -39.07 -36.34
CA TRP A 109 12.82 -38.55 -37.67
C TRP A 109 14.19 -39.01 -38.17
N ARG A 110 15.18 -39.19 -37.28
CA ARG A 110 16.50 -39.76 -37.66
C ARG A 110 16.36 -41.22 -38.09
N THR A 111 15.66 -42.04 -37.31
CA THR A 111 15.49 -43.47 -37.63
C THR A 111 14.67 -43.69 -38.89
N VAL A 112 13.64 -42.89 -39.13
CA VAL A 112 12.86 -42.94 -40.38
C VAL A 112 13.69 -42.53 -41.59
N ARG A 113 14.60 -41.55 -41.43
CA ARG A 113 15.50 -41.12 -42.50
C ARG A 113 16.52 -42.19 -42.85
N GLU A 114 17.10 -42.85 -41.85
CA GLU A 114 18.05 -43.95 -42.03
C GLU A 114 17.38 -45.12 -42.79
N ARG A 115 16.16 -45.52 -42.41
CA ARG A 115 15.38 -46.56 -43.10
C ARG A 115 14.90 -46.22 -44.51
N ARG A 116 14.98 -44.96 -44.95
CA ARG A 116 14.64 -44.53 -46.33
C ARG A 116 15.83 -44.52 -47.27
N LEU A 117 17.05 -44.62 -46.74
CA LEU A 117 18.30 -44.58 -47.49
C LEU A 117 18.91 -45.98 -47.70
N GLU A 118 18.41 -46.99 -46.97
CA GLU A 118 18.55 -48.43 -47.26
C GLU A 118 17.48 -48.88 -48.26
#